data_AF-A0A0F9MC26-F1
#
_entry.id   AF-A0A0F9MC26-F1
#
_cell.length_a   1.000
_cell.length_b   1.000
_cell.length_c   1.000
_cell.angle_alpha   90.00
_cell.angle_beta   90.00
_cell.angle_gamma   90.00
#
_symmetry.space_group_name_H-M   'P 1'
#
loop_
_entity.id
_entity.type
_entity.pdbx_description
1 polymer ?
#
loop_
_entity_poly.entity_id
_entity_poly.type
_entity_poly.pdbx_seq_one_letter_code
_entity_poly.pdbx_strand_id
1 'polypeptide(L)'
;MTAMEKLAVSSLRIGNVISDIAREMGTGYTKSCGTFHLEIPESYGRGLISGTDFDSGISIIQYDCTFARDITFEYSVDKVHPVKFLFSLEGQISHSFIDERVWHQIPKYENAIVASSAHNGHRIRFSSGKRVVYLSIELDRGKFQAKVGCQPRTMAIPLRELLNDLTATKRFYRDGLYSPELSMAMEEWGRYPKGD
;
A
#
# COMPACT_ATOMS: atom_id res chain seq x y z
N MET A 1 -12.28 -11.50 -22.24
CA MET A 1 -12.33 -11.09 -20.82
C MET A 1 -11.10 -11.67 -20.16
N THR A 2 -10.14 -10.84 -19.79
CA THR A 2 -8.95 -11.29 -19.05
C THR A 2 -9.42 -11.82 -17.69
N ALA A 3 -9.02 -13.03 -17.31
CA ALA A 3 -9.39 -13.59 -16.01
C ALA A 3 -8.76 -12.73 -14.91
N MET A 4 -9.60 -12.19 -14.02
CA MET A 4 -9.18 -11.44 -12.84
C MET A 4 -8.96 -12.43 -11.70
N GLU A 5 -7.75 -12.47 -11.17
CA GLU A 5 -7.38 -13.33 -10.04
C GLU A 5 -7.36 -12.51 -8.75
N LYS A 6 -7.81 -13.14 -7.66
CA LYS A 6 -7.87 -12.56 -6.33
C LYS A 6 -6.95 -13.32 -5.40
N LEU A 7 -6.11 -12.59 -4.67
CA LEU A 7 -5.17 -13.14 -3.70
C LEU A 7 -5.51 -12.60 -2.32
N ALA A 8 -5.69 -13.50 -1.35
CA ALA A 8 -6.10 -13.14 0.00
C ALA A 8 -4.90 -12.72 0.86
N VAL A 9 -5.01 -11.58 1.54
CA VAL A 9 -4.01 -11.10 2.50
C VAL A 9 -4.68 -10.92 3.86
N SER A 10 -4.31 -11.78 4.81
CA SER A 10 -4.96 -11.91 6.13
C SER A 10 -4.13 -11.32 7.28
N SER A 11 -3.15 -10.48 6.93
CA SER A 11 -2.16 -9.96 7.87
C SER A 11 -2.01 -8.44 7.77
N LEU A 12 -1.54 -7.82 8.86
CA LEU A 12 -1.24 -6.38 8.92
C LEU A 12 0.27 -6.07 9.04
N ARG A 13 1.04 -6.95 9.70
CA ARG A 13 2.50 -6.79 9.82
C ARG A 13 3.15 -7.10 8.48
N ILE A 14 4.09 -6.28 8.02
CA ILE A 14 4.62 -6.39 6.65
C ILE A 14 5.26 -7.75 6.36
N GLY A 15 6.01 -8.30 7.33
CA GLY A 15 6.58 -9.64 7.18
C GLY A 15 5.51 -10.72 6.95
N ASN A 16 4.36 -10.61 7.62
CA ASN A 16 3.25 -11.55 7.48
C ASN A 16 2.42 -11.27 6.22
N VAL A 17 2.27 -10.00 5.83
CA VAL A 17 1.65 -9.60 4.56
C VAL A 17 2.41 -10.22 3.39
N ILE A 18 3.73 -10.09 3.37
CA ILE A 18 4.57 -10.68 2.32
C ILE A 18 4.53 -12.21 2.39
N SER A 19 4.48 -12.80 3.58
CA SER A 19 4.30 -14.24 3.74
C SER A 19 2.94 -14.74 3.19
N ASP A 20 1.85 -14.01 3.44
CA ASP A 20 0.53 -14.32 2.88
C ASP A 20 0.55 -14.24 1.35
N ILE A 21 1.14 -13.18 0.78
CA ILE A 21 1.27 -13.03 -0.67
C ILE A 21 2.12 -14.18 -1.27
N ALA A 22 3.23 -14.54 -0.61
CA ALA A 22 4.08 -15.64 -1.05
C ALA A 22 3.32 -16.96 -1.10
N ARG A 23 2.50 -17.23 -0.07
CA ARG A 23 1.64 -18.42 -0.02
C ARG A 23 0.62 -18.45 -1.15
N GLU A 24 -0.10 -17.35 -1.38
CA GLU A 24 -1.11 -17.26 -2.45
C GLU A 24 -0.47 -17.44 -3.84
N MET A 25 0.76 -16.94 -4.03
CA MET A 25 1.48 -17.09 -5.30
C MET A 25 2.28 -18.40 -5.42
N GLY A 26 2.32 -19.23 -4.38
CA GLY A 26 3.09 -20.48 -4.37
C GLY A 26 4.61 -20.27 -4.47
N THR A 27 5.13 -19.19 -3.89
CA THR A 27 6.56 -18.81 -3.92
C THR A 27 7.12 -18.63 -2.51
N GLY A 28 8.42 -18.34 -2.41
CA GLY A 28 9.11 -17.96 -1.18
C GLY A 28 9.33 -16.45 -1.05
N TYR A 29 9.88 -16.03 0.08
CA TYR A 29 10.36 -14.67 0.32
C TYR A 29 11.64 -14.71 1.14
N THR A 30 12.45 -13.66 1.07
CA THR A 30 13.68 -13.50 1.85
C THR A 30 13.56 -12.35 2.84
N LYS A 31 14.43 -12.34 3.85
CA LYS A 31 14.54 -11.25 4.83
C LYS A 31 16.00 -10.83 4.96
N SER A 32 16.27 -9.54 4.77
CA SER A 32 17.60 -8.95 4.92
C SER A 32 17.49 -7.56 5.56
N CYS A 33 18.30 -7.29 6.58
CA CYS A 33 18.34 -5.99 7.27
C CYS A 33 16.96 -5.45 7.72
N GLY A 34 16.07 -6.35 8.16
CA GLY A 34 14.70 -5.98 8.58
C GLY A 34 13.70 -5.82 7.43
N THR A 35 14.16 -5.82 6.18
CA THR A 35 13.32 -5.75 4.98
C THR A 35 13.02 -7.13 4.43
N PHE A 36 11.76 -7.35 4.09
CA PHE A 36 11.26 -8.56 3.45
C PHE A 36 11.18 -8.34 1.94
N HIS A 37 11.50 -9.36 1.16
CA HIS A 37 11.55 -9.31 -0.30
C HIS A 37 10.89 -10.55 -0.90
N LEU A 38 10.00 -10.35 -1.86
CA LEU A 38 9.31 -11.40 -2.61
C LEU A 38 9.41 -11.10 -4.10
N GLU A 39 10.05 -11.99 -4.83
CA GLU A 39 10.11 -11.93 -6.29
C GLU A 39 8.83 -12.52 -6.88
N ILE A 40 8.18 -11.78 -7.77
CA ILE A 40 6.97 -12.24 -8.44
C ILE A 40 7.35 -13.45 -9.32
N PRO A 41 6.78 -14.64 -9.07
CA PRO A 41 7.08 -15.82 -9.88
C PRO A 41 6.62 -15.62 -11.32
N GLU A 42 7.33 -16.24 -12.27
CA GLU A 42 7.06 -16.08 -13.71
C GLU A 42 5.60 -16.39 -14.09
N SER A 43 4.99 -17.34 -13.39
CA SER A 43 3.58 -17.70 -13.57
C SER A 43 2.62 -16.54 -13.27
N TYR A 44 3.01 -15.55 -12.47
CA TYR A 44 2.22 -14.35 -12.16
C TYR A 44 2.74 -13.10 -12.89
N GLY A 45 3.96 -13.11 -13.42
CA GLY A 45 4.56 -11.99 -14.13
C GLY A 45 6.02 -11.81 -13.74
N ARG A 46 6.45 -10.58 -13.46
CA ARG A 46 7.81 -10.27 -13.01
C ARG A 46 7.81 -9.06 -12.09
N GLY A 47 8.82 -8.98 -11.24
CA GLY A 47 9.03 -7.84 -10.36
C GLY A 47 9.33 -8.23 -8.92
N LEU A 48 9.25 -7.25 -8.03
CA LEU A 48 9.60 -7.36 -6.63
C LEU A 48 8.54 -6.68 -5.75
N ILE A 49 8.14 -7.36 -4.68
CA ILE A 49 7.44 -6.75 -3.55
C ILE A 49 8.43 -6.69 -2.39
N SER A 50 8.61 -5.52 -1.81
CA SER A 50 9.49 -5.35 -0.66
C SER A 50 8.84 -4.52 0.42
N GLY A 51 9.23 -4.72 1.67
CA GLY A 51 8.68 -3.91 2.74
C GLY A 51 9.33 -4.14 4.11
N THR A 52 9.08 -3.21 5.00
CA THR A 52 9.65 -3.19 6.36
C THR A 52 8.68 -2.57 7.36
N ASP A 53 8.77 -3.03 8.61
CA ASP A 53 8.07 -2.44 9.75
C ASP A 53 9.10 -1.66 10.58
N PHE A 54 8.80 -0.40 10.92
CA PHE A 54 9.59 0.38 11.87
C PHE A 54 8.95 0.33 13.26
N ASP A 55 9.79 0.35 14.31
CA ASP A 55 9.32 0.35 15.71
C ASP A 55 8.46 1.57 16.06
N SER A 56 8.58 2.62 15.25
CA SER A 56 7.80 3.86 15.32
C SER A 56 6.31 3.72 15.05
N GLY A 57 5.82 2.54 14.64
CA GLY A 57 4.44 2.35 14.19
C GLY A 57 4.21 2.76 12.74
N ILE A 58 5.29 2.95 11.99
CA ILE A 58 5.27 3.22 10.56
C ILE A 58 5.71 1.94 9.85
N SER A 59 5.04 1.60 8.76
CA SER A 59 5.43 0.49 7.90
C SER A 59 5.44 0.97 6.45
N ILE A 60 6.31 0.36 5.64
CA ILE A 60 6.42 0.68 4.21
C ILE A 60 6.34 -0.62 3.44
N ILE A 61 5.53 -0.64 2.39
CA ILE A 61 5.52 -1.73 1.40
C ILE A 61 5.48 -1.15 0.00
N GLN A 62 6.34 -1.67 -0.88
CA GLN A 62 6.49 -1.25 -2.25
C GLN A 62 6.27 -2.45 -3.19
N TYR A 63 5.62 -2.16 -4.31
CA TYR A 63 5.41 -3.08 -5.41
C TYR A 63 6.08 -2.47 -6.64
N ASP A 64 7.07 -3.13 -7.23
CA ASP A 64 7.55 -2.84 -8.59
C ASP A 64 7.31 -4.08 -9.43
N CYS A 65 6.15 -4.14 -10.10
CA CYS A 65 5.65 -5.37 -10.70
C CYS A 65 5.08 -5.14 -12.10
N THR A 66 5.15 -6.16 -12.94
CA THR A 66 4.38 -6.28 -14.18
C THR A 66 3.67 -7.63 -14.14
N PHE A 67 2.37 -7.65 -13.87
CA PHE A 67 1.61 -8.90 -13.78
C PHE A 67 1.19 -9.42 -15.16
N ALA A 68 1.20 -10.73 -15.34
CA ALA A 68 0.77 -11.40 -16.58
C ALA A 68 -0.75 -11.42 -16.76
N ARG A 69 -1.51 -11.20 -15.67
CA ARG A 69 -2.97 -11.13 -15.62
C ARG A 69 -3.43 -10.07 -14.64
N ASP A 70 -4.72 -9.74 -14.62
CA ASP A 70 -5.26 -8.77 -13.67
C ASP A 70 -5.24 -9.38 -12.26
N ILE A 71 -4.57 -8.72 -11.32
CA ILE A 71 -4.43 -9.18 -9.93
C ILE A 71 -5.17 -8.23 -9.00
N THR A 72 -5.92 -8.76 -8.06
CA THR A 72 -6.47 -8.01 -6.92
C THR A 72 -6.00 -8.63 -5.62
N PHE A 73 -5.26 -7.86 -4.80
CA PHE A 73 -4.98 -8.23 -3.42
C PHE A 73 -6.13 -7.79 -2.53
N GLU A 74 -6.76 -8.71 -1.81
CA GLU A 74 -7.83 -8.45 -0.85
C GLU A 74 -7.27 -8.56 0.58
N TYR A 75 -7.06 -7.41 1.23
CA TYR A 75 -6.55 -7.31 2.59
C TYR A 75 -7.70 -7.45 3.59
N SER A 76 -8.08 -8.67 3.95
CA SER A 76 -9.35 -8.98 4.62
C SER A 76 -9.18 -9.57 6.02
N VAL A 77 -8.37 -8.93 6.86
CA VAL A 77 -8.20 -9.32 8.26
C VAL A 77 -9.17 -8.58 9.18
N ASP A 78 -9.79 -9.32 10.11
CA ASP A 78 -10.72 -8.80 11.12
C ASP A 78 -9.99 -8.07 12.27
N LYS A 79 -9.30 -7.00 11.90
CA LYS A 79 -8.52 -6.13 12.79
C LYS A 79 -8.67 -4.68 12.34
N VAL A 80 -8.36 -3.75 13.22
CA VAL A 80 -8.26 -2.33 12.85
C VAL A 80 -7.11 -2.16 11.85
N HIS A 81 -7.42 -1.70 10.63
CA HIS A 81 -6.41 -1.46 9.60
C HIS A 81 -5.68 -0.13 9.83
N PRO A 82 -4.38 -0.05 9.46
CA PRO A 82 -3.62 1.18 9.54
C PRO A 82 -4.19 2.26 8.60
N VAL A 83 -3.85 3.52 8.88
CA VAL A 83 -4.04 4.59 7.90
C VAL A 83 -2.99 4.42 6.81
N LYS A 84 -3.39 4.45 5.53
CA LYS A 84 -2.47 4.25 4.41
C LYS A 84 -2.36 5.49 3.55
N PHE A 85 -1.13 5.85 3.21
CA PHE A 85 -0.80 6.83 2.18
C PHE A 85 -0.31 6.05 0.97
N LEU A 86 -1.12 6.06 -0.09
CA LEU A 86 -0.92 5.30 -1.30
C LEU A 86 -0.30 6.23 -2.35
N PHE A 87 0.80 5.83 -2.96
CA PHE A 87 1.47 6.59 -4.02
C PHE A 87 1.65 5.71 -5.24
N SER A 88 1.14 6.15 -6.40
CA SER A 88 1.45 5.49 -7.68
C SER A 88 2.62 6.24 -8.33
N LEU A 89 3.81 5.64 -8.29
CA LEU A 89 5.05 6.23 -8.81
C LEU A 89 5.27 5.89 -10.29
N GLU A 90 4.71 4.78 -10.76
CA GLU A 90 4.67 4.39 -12.17
C GLU A 90 3.38 3.59 -12.42
N GLY A 91 2.79 3.74 -13.60
CA GLY A 91 1.53 3.08 -13.93
C GLY A 91 0.34 3.58 -13.09
N GLN A 92 -0.69 2.75 -13.00
CA GLN A 92 -1.95 3.07 -12.31
C GLN A 92 -2.38 1.88 -11.46
N ILE A 93 -2.84 2.16 -10.24
CA ILE A 93 -3.54 1.18 -9.40
C ILE A 93 -5.01 1.58 -9.24
N SER A 94 -5.84 0.60 -8.87
CA SER A 94 -7.19 0.90 -8.36
C SER A 94 -7.31 0.46 -6.92
N HIS A 95 -7.81 1.34 -6.05
CA HIS A 95 -8.15 1.03 -4.66
C HIS A 95 -9.67 0.88 -4.50
N SER A 96 -10.08 0.04 -3.55
CA SER A 96 -11.46 -0.03 -3.08
C SER A 96 -11.49 -0.56 -1.65
N PHE A 97 -12.48 -0.19 -0.85
CA PHE A 97 -12.80 -0.86 0.41
C PHE A 97 -13.53 -2.19 0.15
N ILE A 98 -13.39 -3.17 1.04
CA ILE A 98 -14.05 -4.49 0.84
C ILE A 98 -15.57 -4.36 0.78
N ASP A 99 -16.13 -3.48 1.61
CA ASP A 99 -17.56 -3.25 1.80
C ASP A 99 -18.15 -2.21 0.83
N GLU A 100 -17.42 -1.81 -0.21
CA GLU A 100 -17.95 -0.96 -1.27
C GLU A 100 -17.90 -1.64 -2.64
N ARG A 101 -18.57 -1.04 -3.63
CA ARG A 101 -18.51 -1.47 -5.04
C ARG A 101 -17.73 -0.49 -5.92
N VAL A 102 -17.38 0.67 -5.37
CA VAL A 102 -16.68 1.74 -6.07
C VAL A 102 -15.19 1.43 -6.11
N TRP A 103 -14.58 1.66 -7.27
CA TRP A 103 -13.13 1.59 -7.45
C TRP A 103 -12.60 2.99 -7.70
N HIS A 104 -11.63 3.39 -6.89
CA HIS A 104 -10.95 4.66 -7.02
C HIS A 104 -9.64 4.44 -7.78
N GLN A 105 -9.45 5.16 -8.88
CA GLN A 105 -8.21 5.09 -9.64
C GLN A 105 -7.17 5.99 -9.00
N ILE A 106 -5.93 5.52 -8.97
CA ILE A 106 -4.77 6.31 -8.54
C ILE A 106 -3.77 6.26 -9.71
N PRO A 107 -3.86 7.21 -10.65
CA PRO A 107 -2.95 7.36 -11.78
C PRO A 107 -1.51 7.63 -11.36
N LYS A 108 -0.59 7.55 -12.32
CA LYS A 108 0.82 7.87 -12.13
C LYS A 108 1.01 9.28 -11.55
N TYR A 109 1.86 9.39 -10.54
CA TYR A 109 2.19 10.58 -9.76
C TYR A 109 1.02 11.20 -8.99
N GLU A 110 -0.05 10.43 -8.81
CA GLU A 110 -1.12 10.75 -7.87
C GLU A 110 -1.01 9.91 -6.59
N ASN A 111 -1.75 10.32 -5.57
CA ASN A 111 -1.77 9.65 -4.28
C ASN A 111 -3.18 9.57 -3.71
N ALA A 112 -3.36 8.76 -2.67
CA ALA A 112 -4.58 8.75 -1.89
C ALA A 112 -4.27 8.50 -0.42
N ILE A 113 -5.04 9.13 0.47
CA ILE A 113 -5.05 8.80 1.90
C ILE A 113 -6.31 7.99 2.16
N VAL A 114 -6.13 6.77 2.65
CA VAL A 114 -7.24 5.84 2.88
C VAL A 114 -7.18 5.27 4.29
N ALA A 115 -8.36 5.10 4.88
CA ALA A 115 -8.51 4.34 6.11
C ALA A 115 -9.90 3.71 6.14
N SER A 116 -9.95 2.40 6.35
CA SER A 116 -11.21 1.70 6.45
C SER A 116 -11.90 1.95 7.80
N SER A 117 -13.20 1.70 7.86
CA SER A 117 -13.96 1.66 9.11
C SER A 117 -13.98 0.25 9.71
N ALA A 118 -14.09 0.19 11.04
CA ALA A 118 -14.16 -1.01 11.85
C ALA A 118 -13.06 -2.02 11.50
N HIS A 119 -13.45 -3.15 10.91
CA HIS A 119 -12.57 -4.23 10.49
C HIS A 119 -12.65 -4.48 8.97
N ASN A 120 -13.22 -3.52 8.24
CA ASN A 120 -13.28 -3.61 6.79
C ASN A 120 -11.89 -3.47 6.20
N GLY A 121 -11.61 -4.27 5.18
CA GLY A 121 -10.31 -4.29 4.54
C GLY A 121 -10.17 -3.38 3.34
N HIS A 122 -9.07 -3.56 2.63
CA HIS A 122 -8.77 -2.86 1.38
C HIS A 122 -8.62 -3.86 0.24
N ARG A 123 -8.89 -3.40 -0.98
CA ARG A 123 -8.58 -4.10 -2.22
C ARG A 123 -7.69 -3.21 -3.06
N ILE A 124 -6.59 -3.76 -3.55
CA ILE A 124 -5.70 -3.07 -4.50
C ILE A 124 -5.63 -3.92 -5.76
N ARG A 125 -5.96 -3.30 -6.89
CA ARG A 125 -6.00 -3.96 -8.20
C ARG A 125 -4.90 -3.42 -9.12
N PHE A 126 -4.29 -4.35 -9.84
CA PHE A 126 -3.27 -4.14 -10.85
C PHE A 126 -3.75 -4.70 -12.19
N SER A 127 -3.60 -3.94 -13.27
CA SER A 127 -3.91 -4.41 -14.62
C SER A 127 -2.75 -5.22 -15.21
N SER A 128 -3.11 -6.26 -15.96
CA SER A 128 -2.18 -7.07 -16.74
C SER A 128 -1.31 -6.28 -17.71
N GLY A 129 -0.07 -6.72 -17.86
CA GLY A 129 0.87 -6.24 -18.88
C GLY A 129 1.44 -4.84 -18.64
N LYS A 130 1.00 -4.14 -17.59
CA LYS A 130 1.48 -2.79 -17.25
C LYS A 130 2.44 -2.86 -16.09
N ARG A 131 3.60 -2.20 -16.23
CA ARG A 131 4.49 -1.98 -15.08
C ARG A 131 3.82 -1.01 -14.12
N VAL A 132 3.84 -1.35 -12.85
CA VAL A 132 3.38 -0.49 -11.76
C VAL A 132 4.48 -0.40 -10.72
N VAL A 133 4.78 0.83 -10.30
CA VAL A 133 5.55 1.09 -9.08
C VAL A 133 4.61 1.78 -8.10
N TYR A 134 4.24 1.08 -7.04
CA TYR A 134 3.29 1.54 -6.02
C TYR A 134 3.93 1.45 -4.64
N LEU A 135 3.76 2.49 -3.83
CA LEU A 135 4.26 2.59 -2.47
C LEU A 135 3.09 2.84 -1.51
N SER A 136 3.02 2.05 -0.44
CA SER A 136 2.12 2.28 0.69
C SER A 136 2.95 2.63 1.92
N ILE A 137 2.69 3.80 2.51
CA ILE A 137 3.14 4.13 3.86
C ILE A 137 1.97 3.89 4.81
N GLU A 138 2.15 3.02 5.78
CA GLU A 138 1.10 2.55 6.68
C GLU A 138 1.39 2.99 8.11
N LEU A 139 0.43 3.67 8.72
CA LEU A 139 0.52 4.16 10.10
C LEU A 139 -0.38 3.33 11.01
N ASP A 140 0.24 2.65 11.97
CA ASP A 140 -0.47 2.04 13.10
C ASP A 140 -1.11 3.14 13.93
N ARG A 141 -2.44 3.16 13.96
CA ARG A 141 -3.24 4.20 14.62
C ARG A 141 -2.86 4.37 16.10
N GLY A 142 -2.64 3.26 16.82
CA GLY A 142 -2.32 3.27 18.25
C GLY A 142 -0.90 3.74 18.53
N LYS A 143 0.08 3.19 17.81
CA LYS A 143 1.50 3.52 18.01
C LYS A 143 1.84 4.94 17.54
N PHE A 144 1.17 5.42 16.51
CA PHE A 144 1.45 6.75 15.95
C PHE A 144 0.79 7.88 16.76
N GLN A 145 -0.29 7.61 17.51
CA GLN A 145 -1.01 8.62 18.31
C GLN A 145 -0.09 9.39 19.27
N ALA A 146 0.82 8.69 19.97
CA ALA A 146 1.73 9.31 20.92
C ALA A 146 2.60 10.41 20.29
N LYS A 147 2.84 10.34 18.97
CA LYS A 147 3.59 11.33 18.21
C LYS A 147 2.69 12.46 17.69
N VAL A 148 1.42 12.18 17.42
CA VAL A 148 0.41 13.16 17.01
C VAL A 148 -0.02 14.06 18.17
N GLY A 149 -0.03 13.54 19.40
CA GLY A 149 -0.46 14.29 20.59
C GLY A 149 0.38 15.55 20.90
N CYS A 150 1.64 15.60 20.45
CA CYS A 150 2.58 16.69 20.78
C CYS A 150 2.82 17.73 19.66
N GLN A 151 2.30 17.60 18.43
CA GLN A 151 2.57 18.52 17.31
C GLN A 151 1.45 18.54 16.24
N PRO A 152 1.25 19.65 15.48
CA PRO A 152 0.90 21.02 15.88
C PRO A 152 -0.48 21.43 15.33
N ARG A 153 -1.00 22.60 15.76
CA ARG A 153 -2.26 23.23 15.27
C ARG A 153 -2.29 23.53 13.75
N THR A 154 -1.25 23.16 13.00
CA THR A 154 -1.06 23.42 11.56
C THR A 154 -1.55 22.29 10.65
N MET A 155 -1.91 21.13 11.19
CA MET A 155 -2.45 20.02 10.41
C MET A 155 -3.91 20.29 10.00
N ALA A 156 -4.26 19.99 8.74
CA ALA A 156 -5.63 20.06 8.27
C ALA A 156 -6.55 19.20 9.15
N ILE A 157 -7.69 19.76 9.56
CA ILE A 157 -8.64 19.13 10.49
C ILE A 157 -9.00 17.69 10.06
N PRO A 158 -9.30 17.38 8.79
CA PRO A 158 -9.66 16.02 8.39
C PRO A 158 -8.55 15.00 8.63
N LEU A 159 -7.28 15.38 8.40
CA LEU A 159 -6.14 14.51 8.64
C LEU A 159 -5.89 14.32 10.14
N ARG A 160 -6.08 15.39 10.94
CA ARG A 160 -5.98 15.30 12.39
C ARG A 160 -7.05 14.39 12.96
N GLU A 161 -8.30 14.50 12.50
CA GLU A 161 -9.38 13.61 12.93
C GLU A 161 -9.09 12.16 12.56
N LEU A 162 -8.62 11.91 11.35
CA LEU A 162 -8.21 10.59 10.88
C LEU A 162 -7.14 9.96 11.77
N LEU A 163 -6.09 10.70 12.11
CA LEU A 163 -4.98 10.20 12.93
C LEU A 163 -5.34 10.03 14.41
N ASN A 164 -6.43 10.66 14.88
CA ASN A 164 -6.95 10.47 16.24
C ASN A 164 -8.04 9.40 16.33
N ASP A 165 -8.52 8.88 15.20
CA ASP A 165 -9.50 7.78 15.16
C ASP A 165 -8.79 6.44 15.41
N LEU A 166 -8.60 6.08 16.69
CA LEU A 166 -7.84 4.88 17.06
C LEU A 166 -8.59 3.57 16.79
N THR A 167 -9.91 3.61 16.77
CA THR A 167 -10.78 2.43 16.69
C THR A 167 -11.47 2.27 15.34
N ALA A 168 -11.01 3.01 14.31
CA ALA A 168 -11.57 2.99 12.97
C ALA A 168 -13.08 3.28 12.94
N THR A 169 -13.54 4.27 13.70
CA THR A 169 -14.95 4.67 13.73
C THR A 169 -15.46 5.19 12.39
N LYS A 170 -14.57 5.74 11.55
CA LYS A 170 -14.95 6.34 10.26
C LYS A 170 -14.09 5.81 9.12
N ARG A 171 -14.75 5.58 7.98
CA ARG A 171 -14.07 5.42 6.70
C ARG A 171 -13.57 6.79 6.26
N PHE A 172 -12.36 6.81 5.71
CA PHE A 172 -11.75 7.99 5.13
C PHE A 172 -11.17 7.66 3.77
N TYR A 173 -11.52 8.45 2.77
CA TYR A 173 -10.88 8.44 1.45
C TYR A 173 -10.65 9.89 1.03
N ARG A 174 -9.42 10.20 0.64
CA ARG A 174 -9.09 11.48 0.02
C ARG A 174 -8.11 11.22 -1.11
N ASP A 175 -8.53 11.57 -2.32
CA ASP A 175 -7.66 11.66 -3.49
C ASP A 175 -6.69 12.84 -3.32
N GLY A 176 -5.44 12.59 -3.66
CA GLY A 176 -4.46 13.62 -3.98
C GLY A 176 -4.45 13.82 -5.48
N LEU A 177 -4.33 15.08 -5.90
CA LEU A 177 -4.11 15.41 -7.31
C LEU A 177 -2.67 15.06 -7.71
N TYR A 178 -2.41 15.13 -9.02
CA TYR A 178 -1.05 15.06 -9.57
C TYR A 178 -0.10 15.96 -8.76
N SER A 179 1.00 15.38 -8.27
CA SER A 179 2.03 16.12 -7.57
C SER A 179 3.27 16.27 -8.47
N PRO A 180 3.54 17.48 -8.98
CA PRO A 180 4.79 17.76 -9.67
C PRO A 180 6.02 17.45 -8.81
N GLU A 181 5.92 17.63 -7.49
CA GLU A 181 7.00 17.34 -6.54
C GLU A 181 7.30 15.84 -6.50
N LEU A 182 6.27 14.98 -6.45
CA LEU A 182 6.45 13.54 -6.57
C LEU A 182 7.09 13.16 -7.91
N SER A 183 6.63 13.75 -9.03
CA SER A 183 7.21 13.49 -10.35
C SER A 183 8.71 13.84 -10.38
N MET A 184 9.06 15.05 -9.94
CA MET A 184 10.45 15.51 -9.91
C MET A 184 11.31 14.65 -8.98
N ALA A 185 10.82 14.31 -7.80
CA ALA A 185 11.54 13.45 -6.86
C ALA A 185 11.81 12.06 -7.46
N MET A 186 10.85 11.49 -8.19
CA MET A 186 11.03 10.19 -8.86
C MET A 186 11.98 10.28 -10.06
N GLU A 187 11.93 11.37 -10.82
CA GLU A 187 12.89 11.62 -11.91
C GLU A 187 14.32 11.79 -11.38
N GLU A 188 14.49 12.50 -10.27
CA GLU A 188 15.78 12.66 -9.60
C GLU A 188 16.28 11.32 -9.04
N TRP A 189 15.41 10.57 -8.36
CA TRP A 189 15.75 9.24 -7.86
C TRP A 189 16.23 8.31 -8.96
N GLY A 190 15.57 8.32 -10.13
CA GLY A 190 15.95 7.50 -11.28
C GLY A 190 17.32 7.83 -11.88
N ARG A 191 17.91 8.98 -11.55
CA ARG A 191 19.27 9.39 -12.00
C ARG A 191 20.38 8.84 -11.11
N TYR A 192 20.07 8.40 -9.90
CA TYR A 192 21.08 7.80 -9.05
C TYR A 192 21.47 6.42 -9.58
N PRO A 193 22.78 6.09 -9.64
CA PRO A 193 23.21 4.76 -10.00
C PRO A 193 22.60 3.77 -9.02
N LYS A 194 22.05 2.67 -9.54
CA LYS A 194 21.65 1.55 -8.69
C LYS A 194 22.92 1.07 -8.00
N GLY A 195 22.92 1.07 -6.66
CA GLY A 195 24.02 0.53 -5.89
C GLY A 195 24.26 -0.94 -6.27
N ASP A 196 25.54 -1.32 -6.26
CA ASP A 196 26.05 -2.66 -6.57
C ASP A 196 25.38 -3.76 -5.73
#